data_AF-A0AAV0SY75-F1
#
_entry.id   AF-A0AAV0SY75-F1
#
_cell.length_a   1.000
_cell.length_b   1.000
_cell.length_c   1.000
_cell.angle_alpha   90.00
_cell.angle_beta   90.00
_cell.angle_gamma   90.00
#
_symmetry.space_group_name_H-M   'P 1'
#
loop_
_entity.id
_entity.type
_entity.pdbx_description
1 polymer ?
#
loop_
_entity_poly.entity_id
_entity_poly.type
_entity_poly.pdbx_seq_one_letter_code
_entity_poly.pdbx_strand_id
1 'polypeptide(L)'
;MVTKNDTTGYEDGKTIFEEEYRFMCYRHWSLYEAMYYSDYVASKLGLYHDQARRVGARIAAGNSGNDVGDTALHIFLARMGFSLRQSQQKFSYMPLEMKQKLREKTQEMAPEFGLDDLFYGSFKHTFTFQYQLCAADAVYGLQALLEAPESYVAAVFEAETHHQ
;
A
#
# COMPACT_ATOMS: atom_id res chain seq x y z
N MET A 1 -9.72 -41.09 23.99
CA MET A 1 -10.89 -40.37 23.46
C MET A 1 -10.37 -39.50 22.33
N VAL A 2 -10.50 -39.99 21.09
CA VAL A 2 -10.06 -39.29 19.88
C VAL A 2 -11.30 -38.64 19.28
N THR A 3 -11.39 -37.32 19.29
CA THR A 3 -12.32 -36.60 18.42
C THR A 3 -11.64 -36.40 17.08
N LYS A 4 -11.88 -37.36 16.19
CA LYS A 4 -11.72 -37.18 14.74
C LYS A 4 -12.68 -36.09 14.30
N ASN A 5 -12.17 -35.01 13.72
CA ASN A 5 -12.89 -34.26 12.71
C ASN A 5 -12.13 -34.43 11.40
N ASP A 6 -12.63 -35.38 10.61
CA ASP A 6 -12.25 -35.67 9.23
C ASP A 6 -12.92 -34.62 8.35
N THR A 7 -12.18 -33.62 7.88
CA THR A 7 -12.38 -32.96 6.57
C THR A 7 -11.10 -32.21 6.17
N THR A 8 -9.97 -32.89 6.00
CA THR A 8 -8.79 -32.30 5.36
C THR A 8 -9.02 -32.21 3.85
N GLY A 9 -9.83 -31.23 3.46
CA GLY A 9 -9.82 -30.69 2.10
C GLY A 9 -8.47 -30.05 1.83
N TYR A 10 -7.90 -30.39 0.69
CA TYR A 10 -6.64 -29.87 0.14
C TYR A 10 -6.58 -28.33 0.23
N GLU A 11 -5.39 -27.77 0.52
CA GLU A 11 -5.03 -26.32 0.53
C GLU A 11 -5.13 -25.57 1.87
N ASP A 12 -4.49 -26.06 2.95
CA ASP A 12 -4.30 -25.26 4.18
C ASP A 12 -3.15 -24.26 3.99
N GLY A 13 -3.48 -23.03 3.61
CA GLY A 13 -2.48 -21.96 3.44
C GLY A 13 -1.79 -21.62 4.76
N LYS A 14 -0.55 -21.12 4.69
CA LYS A 14 0.25 -20.85 5.89
C LYS A 14 0.05 -19.42 6.38
N THR A 15 -0.47 -19.24 7.59
CA THR A 15 -0.48 -17.95 8.28
C THR A 15 0.80 -17.74 9.07
N ILE A 16 1.46 -16.59 8.88
CA ILE A 16 2.67 -16.22 9.61
C ILE A 16 2.59 -14.78 10.11
N PHE A 17 3.19 -14.54 11.28
CA PHE A 17 3.43 -13.20 11.78
C PHE A 17 4.60 -12.55 11.03
N GLU A 18 4.43 -11.30 10.59
CA GLU A 18 5.46 -10.53 9.91
C GLU A 18 5.34 -9.05 10.28
N GLU A 19 6.48 -8.35 10.30
CA GLU A 19 6.50 -6.90 10.40
C GLU A 19 6.32 -6.27 9.01
N GLU A 20 5.21 -5.55 8.86
CA GLU A 20 4.75 -4.98 7.59
C GLU A 20 4.87 -3.46 7.56
N TYR A 21 4.96 -2.91 6.34
CA TYR A 21 4.88 -1.47 6.12
C TYR A 21 3.46 -0.97 6.33
N ARG A 22 3.32 0.24 6.87
CA ARG A 22 2.06 1.00 6.87
C ARG A 22 1.72 1.59 5.49
N PHE A 23 2.04 0.85 4.43
CA PHE A 23 1.74 1.19 3.04
C PHE A 23 0.47 0.46 2.61
N MET A 24 -0.52 1.18 2.11
CA MET A 24 -1.78 0.63 1.63
C MET A 24 -1.54 -0.21 0.37
N CYS A 25 -1.97 -1.48 0.41
CA CYS A 25 -2.00 -2.38 -0.75
C CYS A 25 -0.69 -2.44 -1.55
N TYR A 26 0.47 -2.26 -0.91
CA TYR A 26 1.73 -2.07 -1.62
C TYR A 26 2.16 -3.28 -2.47
N ARG A 27 1.65 -4.48 -2.17
CA ARG A 27 1.90 -5.69 -2.97
C ARG A 27 1.09 -5.70 -4.27
N HIS A 28 -0.03 -4.98 -4.32
CA HIS A 28 -0.95 -4.94 -5.45
C HIS A 28 -0.76 -3.68 -6.32
N TRP A 29 -0.24 -2.60 -5.75
CA TRP A 29 -0.08 -1.30 -6.41
C TRP A 29 1.39 -0.95 -6.69
N SER A 30 1.65 0.22 -7.25
CA SER A 30 3.00 0.78 -7.26
C SER A 30 3.41 1.24 -5.86
N LEU A 31 4.72 1.29 -5.58
CA LEU A 31 5.21 1.80 -4.29
C LEU A 31 4.79 3.26 -4.08
N TYR A 32 4.85 4.07 -5.15
CA TYR A 32 4.45 5.47 -5.10
C TYR A 32 2.99 5.63 -4.68
N GLU A 33 2.06 4.91 -5.33
CA GLU A 33 0.64 4.98 -5.00
C GLU A 33 0.37 4.44 -3.59
N ALA A 34 0.99 3.33 -3.23
CA ALA A 34 0.84 2.74 -1.91
C ALA A 34 1.21 3.74 -0.82
N MET A 35 2.33 4.45 -0.95
CA MET A 35 2.73 5.50 -0.01
C MET A 35 1.84 6.73 -0.07
N TYR A 36 1.42 7.15 -1.26
CA TYR A 36 0.60 8.35 -1.47
C TYR A 36 -0.79 8.21 -0.83
N TYR A 37 -1.42 7.04 -0.96
CA TYR A 37 -2.76 6.78 -0.43
C TYR A 37 -2.77 6.22 1.00
N SER A 38 -1.60 6.04 1.61
CA SER A 38 -1.54 5.63 3.01
C SER A 38 -1.80 6.79 3.94
N ASP A 39 -2.85 6.71 4.76
CA ASP A 39 -3.21 7.77 5.71
C ASP A 39 -2.04 8.22 6.59
N TYR A 40 -1.26 7.26 7.10
CA TYR A 40 -0.11 7.56 7.95
C TYR A 40 0.95 8.41 7.22
N VAL A 41 1.38 7.95 6.04
CA VAL A 41 2.42 8.62 5.24
C VAL A 41 1.90 9.94 4.69
N ALA A 42 0.68 9.96 4.13
CA ALA A 42 0.06 11.14 3.56
C ALA A 42 -0.14 12.25 4.59
N SER A 43 -0.54 11.90 5.81
CA SER A 43 -0.71 12.86 6.90
C SER A 43 0.64 13.41 7.38
N LYS A 44 1.65 12.55 7.58
CA LYS A 44 2.98 12.96 8.06
C LYS A 44 3.75 13.81 7.05
N LEU A 45 3.65 13.47 5.76
CA LEU A 45 4.28 14.22 4.67
C LEU A 45 3.43 15.39 4.16
N GLY A 46 2.23 15.61 4.70
CA GLY A 46 1.35 16.70 4.30
C GLY A 46 0.81 16.60 2.86
N LEU A 47 0.68 15.40 2.30
CA LEU A 47 0.35 15.19 0.88
C LEU A 47 -1.06 15.70 0.51
N TYR A 48 -2.02 15.65 1.44
CA TYR A 48 -3.37 16.18 1.20
C TYR A 48 -3.39 17.71 1.02
N HIS A 49 -2.48 18.42 1.69
CA HIS A 49 -2.39 19.89 1.57
C HIS A 49 -1.81 20.28 0.21
N ASP A 50 -0.88 19.50 -0.32
CA ASP A 50 -0.34 19.68 -1.66
C ASP A 50 -1.42 19.44 -2.74
N GLN A 51 -2.26 18.41 -2.55
CA GLN A 51 -3.42 18.17 -3.42
C GLN A 51 -4.46 19.29 -3.33
N ALA A 52 -4.79 19.77 -2.12
CA ALA A 52 -5.71 20.88 -1.92
C ALA A 52 -5.20 22.19 -2.55
N ARG A 53 -3.88 22.43 -2.52
CA ARG A 53 -3.24 23.56 -3.20
C ARG A 53 -3.38 23.47 -4.71
N ARG A 54 -3.12 22.29 -5.29
CA ARG A 54 -3.29 22.03 -6.74
C ARG A 54 -4.74 22.18 -7.22
N VAL A 55 -5.71 21.93 -6.35
CA VAL A 55 -7.15 22.02 -6.66
C VAL A 55 -7.74 23.41 -6.31
N GLY A 56 -6.93 24.37 -5.86
CA GLY A 56 -7.37 25.76 -5.66
C GLY A 56 -8.11 26.02 -4.34
N ALA A 57 -7.89 25.19 -3.32
CA ALA A 57 -8.44 25.42 -1.98
C ALA A 57 -7.72 26.61 -1.28
N ARG A 58 -8.31 27.81 -1.46
CA ARG A 58 -7.99 29.15 -0.92
C ARG A 58 -7.62 29.31 0.59
N ILE A 59 -7.54 28.24 1.39
CA ILE A 59 -7.32 28.30 2.87
C ILE A 59 -6.06 27.57 3.35
N ALA A 60 -5.29 26.89 2.49
CA ALA A 60 -4.03 26.25 2.92
C ALA A 60 -2.87 27.26 3.03
N ALA A 61 -3.03 28.26 3.92
CA ALA A 61 -1.98 29.18 4.31
C ALA A 61 -1.02 28.49 5.30
N GLY A 62 0.05 27.89 4.78
CA GLY A 62 1.12 27.28 5.56
C GLY A 62 2.38 27.14 4.72
N ASN A 63 3.38 27.97 5.03
CA ASN A 63 4.72 28.10 4.45
C ASN A 63 5.24 26.93 3.58
N SER A 64 5.12 27.06 2.26
CA SER A 64 6.15 26.68 1.28
C SER A 64 5.55 26.89 -0.11
N GLY A 65 5.74 28.06 -0.71
CA GLY A 65 5.26 28.37 -2.06
C GLY A 65 6.11 27.68 -3.13
N ASN A 66 5.70 26.50 -3.57
CA ASN A 66 6.26 25.85 -4.76
C ASN A 66 5.11 25.17 -5.53
N ASP A 67 4.47 25.92 -6.41
CA ASP A 67 3.29 25.51 -7.19
C ASP A 67 3.61 24.52 -8.34
N VAL A 68 4.87 24.07 -8.47
CA VAL A 68 5.31 23.05 -9.45
C VAL A 68 6.43 22.19 -8.82
N GLY A 69 6.39 21.98 -7.50
CA GLY A 69 7.46 21.34 -6.74
C GLY A 69 7.23 19.84 -6.52
N ASP A 70 8.33 19.08 -6.56
CA ASP A 70 8.41 17.69 -6.09
C ASP A 70 7.65 17.53 -4.76
N THR A 71 6.67 16.63 -4.71
CA THR A 71 5.91 16.41 -3.47
C THR A 71 6.87 15.96 -2.37
N ALA A 72 6.51 16.14 -1.09
CA ALA A 72 7.34 15.63 0.01
C ALA A 72 7.66 14.12 -0.14
N LEU A 73 6.75 13.36 -0.77
CA LEU A 73 6.97 11.96 -1.16
C LEU A 73 8.04 11.80 -2.26
N HIS A 74 8.10 12.68 -3.26
CA HIS A 74 9.18 12.67 -4.26
C HIS A 74 10.54 12.92 -3.61
N ILE A 75 10.61 13.89 -2.69
CA ILE A 75 11.82 14.20 -1.93
C ILE A 75 12.22 12.98 -1.08
N PHE A 76 11.27 12.34 -0.42
CA PHE A 76 11.50 11.13 0.37
C PHE A 76 12.06 9.97 -0.50
N LEU A 77 11.46 9.71 -1.67
CA LEU A 77 11.95 8.69 -2.61
C LEU A 77 13.34 9.03 -3.15
N ALA A 78 13.59 10.30 -3.47
CA ALA A 78 14.90 10.77 -3.93
C ALA A 78 15.98 10.60 -2.85
N ARG A 79 15.65 10.87 -1.58
CA ARG A 79 16.56 10.67 -0.43
C ARG A 79 16.93 9.20 -0.21
N MET A 80 15.97 8.30 -0.42
CA MET A 80 16.24 6.85 -0.39
C MET A 80 17.07 6.36 -1.60
N GLY A 81 17.24 7.19 -2.64
CA GLY A 81 17.93 6.83 -3.87
C GLY A 81 17.06 6.02 -4.84
N PHE A 82 15.74 6.10 -4.74
CA PHE A 82 14.83 5.40 -5.63
C PHE A 82 14.40 6.28 -6.80
N SER A 83 14.47 5.72 -8.01
CA SER A 83 13.95 6.37 -9.20
C SER A 83 12.43 6.49 -9.09
N LEU A 84 11.90 7.68 -9.40
CA LEU A 84 10.46 7.90 -9.48
C LEU A 84 9.80 6.94 -10.47
N ARG A 85 10.42 6.74 -11.64
CA ARG A 85 9.92 5.84 -12.69
C ARG A 85 9.82 4.40 -12.21
N GLN A 86 10.80 3.93 -11.42
CA GLN A 86 10.77 2.58 -10.85
C GLN A 86 9.77 2.46 -9.70
N SER A 87 9.58 3.54 -8.94
CA SER A 87 8.62 3.58 -7.83
C SER A 87 7.16 3.59 -8.29
N GLN A 88 6.90 4.10 -9.49
CA GLN A 88 5.59 4.07 -10.16
C GLN A 88 5.28 2.74 -10.86
N GLN A 89 6.28 1.87 -11.03
CA GLN A 89 6.04 0.52 -11.54
C GLN A 89 5.30 -0.31 -10.47
N LYS A 90 4.39 -1.21 -10.89
CA LYS A 90 3.75 -2.16 -9.96
C LYS A 90 4.82 -2.86 -9.13
N PHE A 91 4.58 -2.95 -7.82
CA PHE A 91 5.54 -3.50 -6.88
C PHE A 91 6.01 -4.90 -7.28
N SER A 92 5.14 -5.76 -7.82
CA SER A 92 5.53 -7.08 -8.33
C SER A 92 6.67 -7.04 -9.34
N TYR A 93 6.71 -6.03 -10.23
CA TYR A 93 7.73 -5.90 -11.28
C TYR A 93 8.88 -4.94 -10.93
N MET A 94 8.84 -4.32 -9.75
CA MET A 94 9.92 -3.46 -9.26
C MET A 94 11.25 -4.25 -9.14
N PRO A 95 12.41 -3.65 -9.48
CA PRO A 95 13.70 -4.33 -9.42
C PRO A 95 13.99 -4.91 -8.03
N LEU A 96 14.55 -6.13 -8.00
CA LEU A 96 14.81 -6.86 -6.75
C LEU A 96 15.75 -6.10 -5.82
N GLU A 97 16.79 -5.47 -6.35
CA GLU A 97 17.72 -4.66 -5.56
C GLU A 97 17.01 -3.53 -4.81
N MET A 98 16.01 -2.91 -5.45
CA MET A 98 15.23 -1.84 -4.86
C MET A 98 14.33 -2.37 -3.74
N LYS A 99 13.69 -3.53 -3.95
CA LYS A 99 12.88 -4.21 -2.92
C LYS A 99 13.71 -4.62 -1.70
N GLN A 100 14.93 -5.11 -1.91
CA GLN A 100 15.83 -5.53 -0.85
C GLN A 100 16.29 -4.33 -0.01
N LYS A 101 16.63 -3.21 -0.66
CA LYS A 101 17.08 -1.98 0.00
C LYS A 101 15.94 -1.15 0.59
N LEU A 102 14.69 -1.37 0.16
CA LEU A 102 13.52 -0.59 0.59
C LEU A 102 13.40 -0.50 2.11
N ARG A 103 13.53 -1.64 2.82
CA ARG A 103 13.37 -1.65 4.28
C ARG A 103 14.41 -0.80 4.98
N GLU A 104 15.67 -1.05 4.66
CA GLU A 104 16.83 -0.36 5.23
C GLU A 104 16.77 1.14 4.95
N LYS A 105 16.57 1.53 3.69
CA LYS A 105 16.52 2.95 3.28
C LYS A 105 15.33 3.70 3.86
N THR A 106 14.19 3.03 3.97
CA THR A 106 13.00 3.59 4.61
C THR A 106 13.26 3.85 6.09
N GLN A 107 13.88 2.91 6.81
CA GLN A 107 14.23 3.07 8.23
C GLN A 107 15.30 4.16 8.45
N GLU A 108 16.29 4.24 7.56
CA GLU A 108 17.36 5.24 7.62
C GLU A 108 16.80 6.67 7.50
N MET A 109 15.87 6.88 6.55
CA MET A 109 15.32 8.20 6.24
C MET A 109 14.06 8.55 7.03
N ALA A 110 13.36 7.57 7.62
CA ALA A 110 12.11 7.79 8.36
C ALA A 110 12.16 8.91 9.41
N PRO A 111 13.20 9.02 10.26
CA PRO A 111 13.26 10.04 11.31
C PRO A 111 13.33 11.47 10.76
N GLU A 112 13.96 11.67 9.60
CA GLU A 112 14.08 13.02 8.98
C GLU A 112 12.72 13.57 8.53
N PHE A 113 11.77 12.68 8.25
CA PHE A 113 10.44 13.01 7.75
C PHE A 113 9.33 12.79 8.80
N GLY A 114 9.70 12.50 10.06
CA GLY A 114 8.74 12.25 11.15
C GLY A 114 7.90 10.98 10.96
N LEU A 115 8.44 9.99 10.24
CA LEU A 115 7.81 8.71 9.92
C LEU A 115 8.25 7.60 10.89
N ASP A 116 8.31 7.87 12.19
CA ASP A 116 8.93 6.99 13.20
C ASP A 116 8.26 5.59 13.31
N ASP A 117 6.96 5.52 13.08
CA ASP A 117 6.13 4.32 13.22
C ASP A 117 5.68 3.77 11.84
N LEU A 118 6.63 3.60 10.92
CA LEU A 118 6.39 3.12 9.55
C LEU A 118 6.09 1.63 9.44
N PHE A 119 6.40 0.88 10.50
CA PHE A 119 6.31 -0.57 10.55
C PHE A 119 5.35 -0.99 11.66
N TYR A 120 4.63 -2.08 11.46
CA TYR A 120 3.77 -2.64 12.49
C TYR A 120 3.72 -4.17 12.38
N GLY A 121 3.50 -4.82 13.52
CA GLY A 121 3.30 -6.27 13.56
C GLY A 121 1.94 -6.64 12.96
N SER A 122 1.95 -7.56 12.00
CA SER A 122 0.76 -7.99 11.27
C SER A 122 0.84 -9.50 10.96
N PHE A 123 -0.16 -10.00 10.23
CA PHE A 123 -0.23 -11.37 9.77
C PHE A 123 -0.40 -11.40 8.26
N LYS A 124 0.28 -12.36 7.62
CA LYS A 124 0.04 -12.70 6.23
C LYS A 124 -0.31 -14.17 6.08
N HIS A 125 -1.20 -14.46 5.15
CA HIS A 125 -1.59 -15.79 4.75
C HIS A 125 -1.02 -16.08 3.36
N THR A 126 -0.31 -17.20 3.21
CA THR A 126 0.27 -17.66 1.94
C THR A 126 -0.50 -18.86 1.42
N PHE A 127 -1.10 -18.73 0.24
CA PHE A 127 -1.82 -19.81 -0.44
C PHE A 127 -0.83 -20.69 -1.23
N THR A 128 -1.23 -21.91 -1.55
CA THR A 128 -0.38 -22.93 -2.23
C THR A 128 0.15 -22.45 -3.58
N PHE A 129 -0.57 -21.54 -4.27
CA PHE A 129 -0.18 -20.97 -5.56
C PHE A 129 0.64 -19.67 -5.47
N GLN A 130 1.39 -19.48 -4.38
CA GLN A 130 2.24 -18.30 -4.09
C GLN A 130 1.52 -16.95 -3.97
N TYR A 131 0.18 -16.92 -4.01
CA TYR A 131 -0.55 -15.72 -3.63
C TYR A 131 -0.34 -15.46 -2.13
N GLN A 132 -0.04 -14.21 -1.79
CA GLN A 132 0.13 -13.77 -0.41
C GLN A 132 -0.89 -12.68 -0.16
N LEU A 133 -1.69 -12.86 0.88
CA LEU A 133 -2.67 -11.89 1.32
C LEU A 133 -2.34 -11.45 2.74
N CYS A 134 -2.30 -10.15 2.93
CA CYS A 134 -2.01 -9.55 4.23
C CYS A 134 -3.30 -9.15 4.90
N ALA A 135 -3.31 -9.21 6.24
CA ALA A 135 -4.51 -8.94 7.01
C ALA A 135 -5.11 -7.56 6.69
N ALA A 136 -4.26 -6.53 6.57
CA ALA A 136 -4.71 -5.19 6.19
C ALA A 136 -5.28 -5.13 4.77
N ASP A 137 -4.61 -5.75 3.79
CA ASP A 137 -5.06 -5.75 2.39
C ASP A 137 -6.42 -6.45 2.24
N ALA A 138 -6.66 -7.52 3.00
CA ALA A 138 -7.95 -8.21 3.05
C ALA A 138 -9.06 -7.30 3.61
N VAL A 139 -8.77 -6.54 4.67
CA VAL A 139 -9.72 -5.59 5.27
C VAL A 139 -10.05 -4.48 4.30
N TYR A 140 -9.05 -3.87 3.65
CA TYR A 140 -9.29 -2.83 2.65
C TYR A 140 -10.12 -3.34 1.47
N GLY A 141 -9.85 -4.55 0.98
CA GLY A 141 -10.64 -5.17 -0.09
C GLY A 141 -12.10 -5.42 0.32
N LEU A 142 -12.32 -5.98 1.52
CA LEU A 142 -13.67 -6.21 2.04
C LEU A 142 -14.43 -4.91 2.29
N GLN A 143 -13.77 -3.91 2.86
CA GLN A 143 -14.37 -2.59 3.08
C GLN A 143 -14.78 -1.95 1.76
N ALA A 144 -13.89 -1.97 0.75
CA ALA A 144 -14.21 -1.45 -0.58
C ALA A 144 -15.41 -2.16 -1.21
N LEU A 145 -15.53 -3.48 -1.05
CA LEU A 145 -16.66 -4.25 -1.55
C LEU A 145 -17.97 -3.90 -0.84
N LEU A 146 -17.93 -3.64 0.47
CA LEU A 146 -19.09 -3.26 1.28
C LEU A 146 -19.55 -1.82 1.03
N GLU A 147 -18.62 -0.92 0.73
CA GLU A 147 -18.91 0.50 0.46
C GLU A 147 -19.25 0.77 -1.01
N ALA A 148 -18.92 -0.16 -1.91
CA ALA A 148 -19.20 0.00 -3.33
C ALA A 148 -20.72 0.00 -3.62
N PRO A 149 -21.20 0.86 -4.52
CA PRO A 149 -22.60 0.86 -4.93
C PRO A 149 -22.93 -0.42 -5.70
N GLU A 150 -24.09 -1.01 -5.43
CA GLU A 150 -24.53 -2.30 -6.01
C GLU A 150 -24.45 -2.32 -7.54
N SER A 151 -24.78 -1.20 -8.20
CA SER A 151 -24.69 -1.07 -9.66
C SER A 151 -23.26 -1.21 -10.19
N TYR A 152 -22.26 -0.73 -9.44
CA TYR A 152 -20.86 -0.86 -9.82
C TYR A 152 -20.37 -2.29 -9.64
N VAL A 153 -20.74 -2.91 -8.52
CA VAL A 153 -20.39 -4.29 -8.21
C VAL A 153 -20.96 -5.24 -9.28
N ALA A 154 -22.25 -5.09 -9.62
CA ALA A 154 -22.89 -5.88 -10.68
C ALA A 154 -22.19 -5.72 -12.03
N ALA A 155 -21.87 -4.48 -12.44
CA ALA A 155 -21.19 -4.22 -13.70
C ALA A 155 -19.78 -4.83 -13.77
N VAL A 156 -19.03 -4.82 -12.66
CA VAL A 156 -17.71 -5.45 -12.58
C VAL A 156 -17.82 -6.96 -12.71
N PHE A 157 -18.75 -7.59 -11.98
CA PHE A 157 -18.97 -9.03 -12.07
C PHE A 157 -19.42 -9.47 -13.47
N GLU A 158 -20.31 -8.70 -14.12
CA GLU A 158 -20.72 -8.95 -15.50
C GLU A 158 -19.51 -8.88 -16.46
N ALA A 159 -18.66 -7.87 -16.33
CA ALA A 159 -17.47 -7.72 -17.16
C ALA A 159 -16.46 -8.87 -16.99
N GLU A 160 -16.28 -9.37 -15.77
CA GLU A 160 -15.39 -10.49 -15.48
C GLU A 160 -15.94 -11.84 -15.98
N THR A 161 -17.25 -12.08 -15.86
CA THR A 161 -17.88 -13.31 -16.36
C THR A 161 -17.86 -13.44 -17.88
N HIS A 162 -17.80 -12.32 -18.61
CA HIS A 162 -17.67 -12.33 -20.07
C HIS A 162 -16.23 -12.58 -20.57
N HIS A 163 -15.23 -12.54 -19.70
CA HIS A 163 -13.82 -12.76 -20.05
C HIS A 163 -13.31 -14.17 -19.70
N GLN A 164 -14.17 -15.06 -19.19
CA GLN A 164 -13.91 -16.49 -18.99
C GLN A 164 -14.60 -17.33 -20.05
#